data_AF-A0A1X2F9R6-F1
#
_entry.id   AF-A0A1X2F9R6-F1
#
_cell.length_a   1.000
_cell.length_b   1.000
_cell.length_c   1.000
_cell.angle_alpha   90.00
_cell.angle_beta   90.00
_cell.angle_gamma   90.00
#
_symmetry.space_group_name_H-M   'P 1'
#
loop_
_entity.id
_entity.type
_entity.pdbx_description
1 polymer ?
#
loop_
_entity_poly.entity_id
_entity_poly.type
_entity_poly.pdbx_seq_one_letter_code
_entity_poly.pdbx_strand_id
1 'polypeptide(L)'
;MAQSQHIRKARTGNGILGFVEPLLHFAGNFWWLIFPLGGMVGGGIKAVAAANERRAERRLERYRIKQQTKIEMARAAGAAKSADAAHQREMTKLLEQHDRTNARWLDYEIDIAKLLDFPVMTDMRDPLTIAFHKARSRADLLRPDDVADLDRPAQLEYRDAVHEYVTAFDIAEAEAIRRRRSDFSAEAQERLARAQQLLRLASDDGATPQERQNAYTRAQKELDGLVVLPVTTRASIERKILGELEA
;
A
#
# COMPACT_ATOMS: atom_id res chain seq x y z
N MET A 1 -132.67 2.70 59.81
CA MET A 1 -132.07 2.68 61.16
C MET A 1 -131.01 1.59 61.14
N ALA A 2 -129.71 1.76 61.40
CA ALA A 2 -128.83 2.84 61.86
C ALA A 2 -127.44 2.50 61.28
N GLN A 3 -126.72 3.40 60.61
CA GLN A 3 -125.71 4.33 61.14
C GLN A 3 -124.51 3.68 61.86
N SER A 4 -123.30 4.13 61.45
CA SER A 4 -122.08 4.25 62.27
C SER A 4 -121.26 2.96 62.54
N GLN A 5 -119.92 2.92 62.48
CA GLN A 5 -118.86 3.86 62.08
C GLN A 5 -117.58 3.04 61.80
N HIS A 6 -116.69 3.67 61.03
CA HIS A 6 -115.27 3.39 60.80
C HIS A 6 -114.46 2.89 61.99
N ILE A 7 -113.53 1.95 61.74
CA ILE A 7 -112.11 2.04 62.16
C ILE A 7 -111.22 1.40 61.08
N ARG A 8 -110.17 2.12 60.66
CA ARG A 8 -109.08 1.69 59.77
C ARG A 8 -108.06 0.86 60.57
N LYS A 9 -107.44 -0.18 59.98
CA LYS A 9 -105.99 -0.23 59.61
C LYS A 9 -105.52 -1.66 59.21
N ALA A 10 -104.86 -1.70 58.04
CA ALA A 10 -103.67 -2.47 57.66
C ALA A 10 -103.71 -3.99 57.32
N ARG A 11 -102.88 -4.28 56.29
CA ARG A 11 -102.35 -5.55 55.77
C ARG A 11 -103.31 -6.36 54.88
N THR A 12 -102.96 -6.83 53.68
CA THR A 12 -101.67 -6.94 52.94
C THR A 12 -102.01 -7.26 51.48
N GLY A 13 -101.18 -6.84 50.51
CA GLY A 13 -101.25 -7.34 49.13
C GLY A 13 -100.72 -6.35 48.10
N ASN A 14 -99.40 -6.20 48.03
CA ASN A 14 -98.73 -5.41 47.00
C ASN A 14 -98.31 -6.35 45.86
N GLY A 15 -98.98 -6.24 44.71
CA GLY A 15 -98.63 -6.91 43.46
C GLY A 15 -98.36 -5.87 42.39
N ILE A 16 -97.18 -5.24 42.45
CA ILE A 16 -96.66 -4.36 41.42
C ILE A 16 -95.26 -4.85 41.12
N LEU A 17 -95.07 -5.46 39.95
CA LEU A 17 -93.80 -5.58 39.20
C LEU A 17 -94.13 -6.34 37.90
N GLY A 18 -94.63 -5.62 36.90
CA GLY A 18 -94.95 -6.16 35.56
C GLY A 18 -94.21 -5.44 34.43
N PHE A 19 -93.11 -4.74 34.74
CA PHE A 19 -92.41 -3.92 33.73
C PHE A 19 -90.88 -4.09 33.72
N VAL A 20 -90.32 -4.96 34.56
CA VAL A 20 -88.86 -5.25 34.57
C VAL A 20 -88.53 -6.55 33.81
N GLU A 21 -89.51 -7.40 33.52
CA GLU A 21 -89.32 -8.68 32.81
C GLU A 21 -88.79 -8.57 31.36
N PRO A 22 -89.28 -7.70 30.45
CA PRO A 22 -88.94 -7.85 29.02
C PRO A 22 -87.51 -7.45 28.69
N LEU A 23 -86.96 -6.46 29.41
CA LEU A 23 -85.59 -5.97 29.20
C LEU A 23 -84.54 -6.96 29.76
N LEU A 24 -84.86 -7.62 30.88
CA LEU A 24 -84.04 -8.69 31.45
C LEU A 24 -84.12 -9.99 30.63
N HIS A 25 -85.26 -10.28 29.99
CA HIS A 25 -85.41 -11.47 29.14
C HIS A 25 -84.65 -11.34 27.81
N PHE A 26 -84.55 -10.13 27.23
CA PHE A 26 -83.72 -9.89 26.05
C PHE A 26 -82.21 -10.00 26.38
N ALA A 27 -81.77 -9.43 27.51
CA ALA A 27 -80.38 -9.57 27.98
C ALA A 27 -80.03 -11.02 28.41
N GLY A 28 -80.99 -11.77 28.94
CA GLY A 28 -80.83 -13.19 29.29
C GLY A 28 -80.84 -14.15 28.09
N ASN A 29 -81.61 -13.86 27.04
CA ASN A 29 -81.75 -14.74 25.88
C ASN A 29 -80.60 -14.63 24.86
N PHE A 30 -79.83 -13.53 24.90
CA PHE A 30 -78.76 -13.26 23.92
C PHE A 30 -77.34 -13.21 24.54
N TRP A 31 -77.15 -13.57 25.81
CA TRP A 31 -75.81 -13.69 26.43
C TRP A 31 -74.86 -14.63 25.66
N TRP A 32 -75.40 -15.66 25.01
CA TRP A 32 -74.62 -16.61 24.23
C TRP A 32 -73.98 -15.99 22.98
N LEU A 33 -74.45 -14.83 22.47
CA LEU A 33 -73.88 -14.15 21.30
C LEU A 33 -72.47 -13.59 21.54
N ILE A 34 -72.07 -13.41 22.80
CA ILE A 34 -70.70 -13.00 23.18
C ILE A 34 -69.70 -14.09 22.77
N PHE A 35 -70.09 -15.36 22.72
CA PHE A 35 -69.21 -16.47 22.35
C PHE A 35 -68.85 -16.53 20.85
N PRO A 36 -69.79 -16.53 19.89
CA PRO A 36 -69.47 -16.52 18.47
C PRO A 36 -68.90 -15.17 18.00
N LEU A 37 -69.36 -14.04 18.55
CA LEU A 37 -68.82 -12.72 18.22
C LEU A 37 -67.46 -12.47 18.90
N GLY A 38 -67.27 -12.89 20.14
CA GLY A 38 -65.99 -12.81 20.86
C GLY A 38 -64.91 -13.71 20.23
N GLY A 39 -65.29 -14.87 19.71
CA GLY A 39 -64.40 -15.76 18.96
C GLY A 39 -63.91 -15.16 17.63
N MET A 40 -64.79 -14.47 16.89
CA MET A 40 -64.40 -13.77 15.65
C MET A 40 -63.50 -12.56 15.90
N VAL A 41 -63.78 -11.77 16.94
CA VAL A 41 -62.93 -10.62 17.31
C VAL A 41 -61.57 -11.09 17.83
N GLY A 42 -61.52 -12.10 18.71
CA GLY A 42 -60.28 -12.68 19.22
C GLY A 42 -59.43 -13.38 18.15
N GLY A 43 -60.07 -14.08 17.20
CA GLY A 43 -59.42 -14.72 16.05
C GLY A 43 -58.86 -13.71 15.04
N GLY A 44 -59.61 -12.63 14.75
CA GLY A 44 -59.15 -11.54 13.88
C GLY A 44 -57.95 -10.78 14.46
N ILE A 45 -57.96 -10.48 15.76
CA ILE A 45 -56.82 -9.84 16.45
C ILE A 45 -55.58 -10.74 16.43
N LYS A 46 -55.73 -12.05 16.68
CA LYS A 46 -54.61 -13.01 16.58
C LYS A 46 -54.08 -13.18 15.16
N ALA A 47 -54.95 -13.18 14.14
CA ALA A 47 -54.52 -13.29 12.75
C ALA A 47 -53.74 -12.06 12.27
N VAL A 48 -54.17 -10.85 12.68
CA VAL A 48 -53.45 -9.60 12.39
C VAL A 48 -52.13 -9.53 13.16
N ALA A 49 -52.10 -9.98 14.43
CA ALA A 49 -50.87 -10.07 15.22
C ALA A 49 -49.86 -11.04 14.58
N ALA A 50 -50.27 -12.26 14.21
CA ALA A 50 -49.42 -13.24 13.56
C ALA A 50 -48.93 -12.80 12.15
N ALA A 51 -49.76 -12.06 11.40
CA ALA A 51 -49.36 -11.48 10.13
C ALA A 51 -48.36 -10.30 10.29
N ASN A 52 -48.45 -9.57 11.40
CA ASN A 52 -47.52 -8.50 11.74
C ASN A 52 -46.17 -9.04 12.24
N GLU A 53 -46.17 -10.10 13.05
CA GLU A 53 -44.96 -10.81 13.50
C GLU A 53 -44.14 -11.36 12.33
N ARG A 54 -44.78 -12.02 11.36
CA ARG A 54 -44.12 -12.50 10.12
C ARG A 54 -43.57 -11.38 9.23
N ARG A 55 -44.08 -10.14 9.37
CA ARG A 55 -43.53 -8.95 8.68
C ARG A 55 -42.39 -8.34 9.49
N ALA A 56 -42.45 -8.38 10.82
CA ALA A 56 -41.40 -7.93 11.71
C ALA A 56 -40.15 -8.82 11.60
N GLU A 57 -40.30 -10.14 11.59
CA GLU A 57 -39.20 -11.11 11.41
C GLU A 57 -38.51 -10.92 10.06
N ARG A 58 -39.26 -10.81 8.96
CA ARG A 58 -38.70 -10.54 7.62
C ARG A 58 -37.98 -9.18 7.55
N ARG A 59 -38.39 -8.17 8.33
CA ARG A 59 -37.68 -6.89 8.42
C ARG A 59 -36.37 -7.03 9.19
N LEU A 60 -36.37 -7.81 10.28
CA LEU A 60 -35.18 -8.08 11.08
C LEU A 60 -34.15 -8.93 10.32
N GLU A 61 -34.58 -9.95 9.58
CA GLU A 61 -33.72 -10.75 8.71
C GLU A 61 -33.08 -9.90 7.62
N ARG A 62 -33.88 -9.08 6.92
CA ARG A 62 -33.36 -8.16 5.90
C ARG A 62 -32.42 -7.11 6.50
N TYR A 63 -32.69 -6.64 7.71
CA TYR A 63 -31.80 -5.71 8.42
C TYR A 63 -30.48 -6.39 8.79
N ARG A 64 -30.51 -7.62 9.32
CA ARG A 64 -29.31 -8.41 9.63
C ARG A 64 -28.48 -8.69 8.38
N ILE A 65 -29.10 -9.13 7.29
CA ILE A 65 -28.40 -9.36 6.01
C ILE A 65 -27.77 -8.06 5.52
N LYS A 66 -28.51 -6.93 5.52
CA LYS A 66 -27.95 -5.61 5.13
C LYS A 66 -26.79 -5.17 6.01
N GLN A 67 -26.88 -5.37 7.33
CA GLN A 67 -25.80 -5.04 8.27
C GLN A 67 -24.59 -5.95 8.05
N GLN A 68 -24.80 -7.26 7.88
CA GLN A 68 -23.73 -8.21 7.56
C GLN A 68 -23.03 -7.84 6.25
N THR A 69 -23.78 -7.57 5.17
CA THR A 69 -23.19 -7.11 3.91
C THR A 69 -22.42 -5.80 4.08
N LYS A 70 -22.94 -4.84 4.87
CA LYS A 70 -22.23 -3.58 5.15
C LYS A 70 -20.93 -3.81 5.93
N ILE A 71 -20.94 -4.72 6.91
CA ILE A 71 -19.75 -5.09 7.70
C ILE A 71 -18.71 -5.78 6.81
N GLU A 72 -19.13 -6.75 5.98
CA GLU A 72 -18.24 -7.43 5.04
C GLU A 72 -17.66 -6.47 4.00
N MET A 73 -18.47 -5.55 3.46
CA MET A 73 -17.98 -4.50 2.56
C MET A 73 -16.99 -3.56 3.24
N ALA A 74 -17.27 -3.14 4.48
CA ALA A 74 -16.34 -2.30 5.25
C ALA A 74 -15.04 -3.04 5.56
N ARG A 75 -15.11 -4.34 5.86
CA ARG A 75 -13.94 -5.20 6.09
C ARG A 75 -13.12 -5.38 4.82
N ALA A 76 -13.77 -5.63 3.68
CA ALA A 76 -13.11 -5.75 2.38
C ALA A 76 -12.43 -4.42 1.97
N ALA A 77 -13.11 -3.28 2.18
CA ALA A 77 -12.54 -1.96 1.93
C ALA A 77 -11.35 -1.65 2.86
N GLY A 78 -11.44 -2.04 4.14
CA GLY A 78 -10.32 -1.93 5.08
C GLY A 78 -9.13 -2.80 4.69
N ALA A 79 -9.37 -4.04 4.27
CA ALA A 79 -8.35 -4.95 3.78
C ALA A 79 -7.66 -4.40 2.52
N ALA A 80 -8.43 -3.90 1.55
CA ALA A 80 -7.90 -3.27 0.33
C ALA A 80 -6.97 -2.10 0.65
N LYS A 81 -7.42 -1.16 1.49
CA LYS A 81 -6.58 -0.02 1.94
C LYS A 81 -5.29 -0.46 2.63
N SER A 82 -5.36 -1.52 3.44
CA SER A 82 -4.18 -2.04 4.14
C SER A 82 -3.18 -2.70 3.17
N ALA A 83 -3.69 -3.38 2.13
CA ALA A 83 -2.88 -3.94 1.07
C ALA A 83 -2.20 -2.82 0.27
N ASP A 84 -2.95 -1.80 -0.16
CA ASP A 84 -2.40 -0.63 -0.86
C ASP A 84 -1.27 0.05 -0.07
N ALA A 85 -1.46 0.26 1.23
CA ALA A 85 -0.43 0.83 2.10
C ALA A 85 0.79 -0.09 2.29
N ALA A 86 0.61 -1.42 2.24
CA ALA A 86 1.73 -2.36 2.25
C ALA A 86 2.48 -2.33 0.91
N HIS A 87 1.77 -2.25 -0.22
CA HIS A 87 2.32 -2.17 -1.57
C HIS A 87 3.13 -0.89 -1.80
N GLN A 88 2.60 0.26 -1.38
CA GLN A 88 3.32 1.53 -1.44
C GLN A 88 4.66 1.44 -0.69
N ARG A 89 4.64 0.89 0.54
CA ARG A 89 5.87 0.70 1.33
C ARG A 89 6.85 -0.29 0.69
N GLU A 90 6.37 -1.35 0.06
CA GLU A 90 7.21 -2.30 -0.68
C GLU A 90 7.92 -1.60 -1.83
N MET A 91 7.19 -0.80 -2.62
CA MET A 91 7.77 -0.09 -3.76
C MET A 91 8.74 1.01 -3.35
N THR A 92 8.44 1.76 -2.29
CA THR A 92 9.40 2.72 -1.73
C THR A 92 10.73 2.05 -1.39
N LYS A 93 10.70 0.86 -0.76
CA LYS A 93 11.92 0.09 -0.46
C LYS A 93 12.66 -0.37 -1.71
N LEU A 94 11.94 -0.71 -2.78
CA LEU A 94 12.56 -1.08 -4.06
C LEU A 94 13.26 0.11 -4.72
N LEU A 95 12.64 1.29 -4.69
CA LEU A 95 13.27 2.54 -5.15
C LEU A 95 14.52 2.86 -4.33
N GLU A 96 14.44 2.77 -2.99
CA GLU A 96 15.60 2.98 -2.11
C GLU A 96 16.72 1.95 -2.38
N GLN A 97 16.38 0.70 -2.67
CA GLN A 97 17.35 -0.34 -3.03
C GLN A 97 18.01 -0.05 -4.37
N HIS A 98 17.24 0.38 -5.36
CA HIS A 98 17.75 0.82 -6.66
C HIS A 98 18.72 1.99 -6.47
N ASP A 99 18.29 3.06 -5.79
CA ASP A 99 19.10 4.27 -5.57
C ASP A 99 20.40 3.95 -4.81
N ARG A 100 20.35 3.08 -3.80
CA ARG A 100 21.53 2.62 -3.07
C ARG A 100 22.51 1.84 -3.95
N THR A 101 22.02 0.98 -4.83
CA THR A 101 22.89 0.26 -5.77
C THR A 101 23.47 1.22 -6.82
N ASN A 102 22.68 2.18 -7.31
CA ASN A 102 23.18 3.24 -8.19
C ASN A 102 24.27 4.09 -7.54
N ALA A 103 24.12 4.45 -6.26
CA ALA A 103 25.16 5.18 -5.53
C ALA A 103 26.46 4.37 -5.42
N ARG A 104 26.37 3.08 -5.04
CA ARG A 104 27.54 2.17 -4.99
C ARG A 104 28.23 2.05 -6.34
N TRP A 105 27.47 1.93 -7.43
CA TRP A 105 27.99 1.91 -8.79
C TRP A 105 28.68 3.24 -9.14
N LEU A 106 28.03 4.36 -8.85
CA LEU A 106 28.51 5.69 -9.21
C LEU A 106 29.88 6.00 -8.59
N ASP A 107 30.16 5.47 -7.41
CA ASP A 107 31.50 5.55 -6.81
C ASP A 107 32.59 5.00 -7.76
N TYR A 108 32.34 3.92 -8.51
CA TYR A 108 33.32 3.34 -9.44
C TYR A 108 33.53 4.18 -10.69
N GLU A 109 32.56 5.00 -11.10
CA GLU A 109 32.72 5.93 -12.23
C GLU A 109 33.37 7.25 -11.78
N ILE A 110 32.98 7.78 -10.62
CA ILE A 110 33.39 9.12 -10.18
C ILE A 110 34.71 9.09 -9.40
N ASP A 111 34.90 8.12 -8.50
CA ASP A 111 36.13 8.02 -7.72
C ASP A 111 37.23 7.37 -8.57
N ILE A 112 38.16 8.21 -9.04
CA ILE A 112 39.32 7.80 -9.84
C ILE A 112 40.14 6.71 -9.14
N ALA A 113 40.30 6.79 -7.81
CA ALA A 113 41.07 5.79 -7.08
C ALA A 113 40.36 4.44 -7.13
N LYS A 114 39.06 4.42 -6.85
CA LYS A 114 38.23 3.22 -6.91
C LYS A 114 38.19 2.62 -8.33
N LEU A 115 38.06 3.48 -9.35
CA LEU A 115 38.11 3.07 -10.75
C LEU A 115 39.42 2.36 -11.10
N LEU A 116 40.55 2.92 -10.71
CA LEU A 116 41.87 2.34 -11.00
C LEU A 116 42.20 1.12 -10.12
N ASP A 117 41.60 1.00 -8.95
CA ASP A 117 41.71 -0.19 -8.10
C ASP A 117 40.89 -1.38 -8.63
N PHE A 118 39.73 -1.09 -9.23
CA PHE A 118 38.77 -2.09 -9.72
C PHE A 118 38.36 -1.85 -11.18
N PRO A 119 39.31 -1.81 -12.13
CA PRO A 119 39.05 -1.39 -13.52
C PRO A 119 38.07 -2.29 -14.28
N VAL A 120 37.92 -3.56 -13.87
CA VAL A 120 36.96 -4.48 -14.50
C VAL A 120 35.51 -4.01 -14.35
N MET A 121 35.19 -3.23 -13.31
CA MET A 121 33.85 -2.68 -13.10
C MET A 121 33.40 -1.77 -14.26
N THR A 122 34.33 -1.14 -14.98
CA THR A 122 34.03 -0.27 -16.13
C THR A 122 34.42 -0.91 -17.48
N ASP A 123 34.95 -2.14 -17.46
CA ASP A 123 35.38 -2.86 -18.66
C ASP A 123 34.21 -3.58 -19.33
N MET A 124 33.71 -3.02 -20.43
CA MET A 124 32.61 -3.60 -21.24
C MET A 124 32.98 -4.89 -21.99
N ARG A 125 34.18 -5.44 -21.78
CA ARG A 125 34.59 -6.75 -22.31
C ARG A 125 34.34 -7.88 -21.32
N ASP A 126 34.24 -7.58 -20.02
CA ASP A 126 33.98 -8.59 -19.01
C ASP A 126 32.49 -8.97 -19.01
N PRO A 127 32.15 -10.27 -19.08
CA PRO A 127 30.77 -10.71 -19.17
C PRO A 127 29.93 -10.35 -17.94
N LEU A 128 30.53 -10.29 -16.74
CA LEU A 128 29.81 -9.91 -15.51
C LEU A 128 29.49 -8.41 -15.53
N THR A 129 30.43 -7.59 -15.97
CA THR A 129 30.23 -6.15 -16.15
C THR A 129 29.15 -5.88 -17.21
N ILE A 130 29.17 -6.58 -18.34
CA ILE A 130 28.10 -6.49 -19.36
C ILE A 130 26.74 -6.88 -18.77
N ALA A 131 26.67 -7.99 -18.02
CA ALA A 131 25.43 -8.47 -17.42
C ALA A 131 24.86 -7.45 -16.41
N PHE A 132 25.72 -6.92 -15.55
CA PHE A 132 25.39 -5.84 -14.62
C PHE A 132 24.84 -4.60 -15.36
N HIS A 133 25.51 -4.11 -16.39
CA HIS A 133 25.07 -2.92 -17.12
C HIS A 133 23.74 -3.12 -17.85
N LYS A 134 23.50 -4.33 -18.39
CA LYS A 134 22.21 -4.68 -18.99
C LYS A 134 21.09 -4.70 -17.94
N ALA A 135 21.33 -5.33 -16.79
CA ALA A 135 20.36 -5.37 -15.70
C ALA A 135 20.07 -3.96 -15.16
N ARG A 136 21.09 -3.11 -15.02
CA ARG A 136 20.94 -1.69 -14.67
C ARG A 136 20.05 -0.96 -15.65
N SER A 137 20.38 -1.03 -16.94
CA SER A 137 19.62 -0.35 -17.99
C SER A 137 18.16 -0.79 -18.02
N ARG A 138 17.88 -2.07 -17.72
CA ARG A 138 16.51 -2.59 -17.62
C ARG A 138 15.79 -2.03 -16.40
N ALA A 139 16.44 -2.01 -15.23
CA ALA A 139 15.86 -1.44 -14.01
C ALA A 139 15.62 0.07 -14.15
N ASP A 140 16.53 0.81 -14.79
CA ASP A 140 16.40 2.24 -15.08
C ASP A 140 15.19 2.51 -16.01
N LEU A 141 15.01 1.70 -17.06
CA LEU A 141 13.90 1.85 -18.00
C LEU A 141 12.54 1.61 -17.35
N LEU A 142 12.46 0.66 -16.41
CA LEU A 142 11.24 0.29 -15.71
C LEU A 142 10.98 1.12 -14.44
N ARG A 143 11.90 2.05 -14.10
CA ARG A 143 11.79 2.86 -12.90
C ARG A 143 10.58 3.79 -13.01
N PRO A 144 9.61 3.72 -12.07
CA PRO A 144 8.50 4.65 -12.07
C PRO A 144 8.92 6.05 -11.62
N ASP A 145 8.29 7.08 -12.19
CA ASP A 145 8.36 8.44 -11.67
C ASP A 145 7.51 8.59 -10.40
N ASP A 146 6.31 7.98 -10.38
CA ASP A 146 5.44 7.87 -9.21
C ASP A 146 4.98 6.42 -9.02
N VAL A 147 5.06 5.96 -7.77
CA VAL A 147 4.59 4.62 -7.36
C VAL A 147 3.09 4.47 -7.53
N ALA A 148 2.32 5.56 -7.43
CA ALA A 148 0.87 5.55 -7.57
C ALA A 148 0.40 5.15 -8.99
N ASP A 149 1.25 5.34 -10.00
CA ASP A 149 0.89 5.16 -11.41
C ASP A 149 1.12 3.72 -11.93
N LEU A 150 1.75 2.85 -11.14
CA LEU A 150 2.08 1.49 -11.56
C LEU A 150 0.93 0.50 -11.36
N ASP A 151 0.58 -0.22 -12.43
CA ASP A 151 -0.28 -1.40 -12.34
C ASP A 151 0.46 -2.62 -11.75
N ARG A 152 -0.29 -3.65 -11.34
CA ARG A 152 0.31 -4.82 -10.66
C ARG A 152 1.35 -5.56 -11.52
N PRO A 153 1.15 -5.77 -12.84
CA PRO A 153 2.17 -6.33 -13.71
C PRO A 153 3.46 -5.52 -13.78
N ALA A 154 3.38 -4.20 -13.99
CA ALA A 154 4.57 -3.35 -14.07
C ALA A 154 5.33 -3.30 -12.74
N GLN A 155 4.62 -3.33 -11.61
CA GLN A 155 5.26 -3.44 -10.29
C GLN A 155 6.10 -4.72 -10.15
N LEU A 156 5.56 -5.87 -10.57
CA LEU A 156 6.26 -7.14 -10.50
C LEU A 156 7.48 -7.15 -11.43
N GLU A 157 7.33 -6.60 -12.63
CA GLU A 157 8.42 -6.50 -13.59
C GLU A 157 9.56 -5.60 -13.07
N TYR A 158 9.22 -4.44 -12.50
CA TYR A 158 10.20 -3.55 -11.91
C TYR A 158 10.88 -4.18 -10.68
N ARG A 159 10.13 -4.86 -9.81
CA ARG A 159 10.69 -5.60 -8.67
C ARG A 159 11.71 -6.64 -9.14
N ASP A 160 11.35 -7.42 -10.15
CA ASP A 160 12.21 -8.48 -10.69
C ASP A 160 13.46 -7.87 -11.34
N ALA A 161 13.31 -6.75 -12.07
CA ALA A 161 14.42 -6.03 -12.66
C ALA A 161 15.38 -5.43 -11.61
N VAL A 162 14.87 -4.85 -10.52
CA VAL A 162 15.70 -4.37 -9.40
C VAL A 162 16.43 -5.52 -8.73
N HIS A 163 15.79 -6.67 -8.54
CA HIS A 163 16.44 -7.84 -7.95
C HIS A 163 17.55 -8.41 -8.84
N GLU A 164 17.30 -8.50 -10.14
CA GLU A 164 18.30 -8.90 -11.14
C GLU A 164 19.47 -7.91 -11.15
N TYR A 165 19.17 -6.60 -11.12
CA TYR A 165 20.17 -5.54 -11.08
C TYR A 165 21.09 -5.63 -9.85
N VAL A 166 20.50 -5.71 -8.65
CA VAL A 166 21.25 -5.82 -7.40
C VAL A 166 22.13 -7.07 -7.41
N THR A 167 21.57 -8.20 -7.82
CA THR A 167 22.30 -9.48 -7.85
C THR A 167 23.46 -9.43 -8.84
N ALA A 168 23.23 -8.94 -10.06
CA ALA A 168 24.27 -8.81 -11.08
C ALA A 168 25.38 -7.86 -10.63
N PHE A 169 25.03 -6.75 -9.97
CA PHE A 169 26.00 -5.82 -9.40
C PHE A 169 26.84 -6.48 -8.30
N ASP A 170 26.22 -7.14 -7.32
CA ASP A 170 26.96 -7.77 -6.22
C ASP A 170 27.91 -8.87 -6.72
N ILE A 171 27.51 -9.64 -7.75
CA ILE A 171 28.38 -10.63 -8.40
C ILE A 171 29.56 -9.95 -9.12
N ALA A 172 29.30 -8.91 -9.92
CA ALA A 172 30.34 -8.17 -10.62
C ALA A 172 31.32 -7.50 -9.63
N GLU A 173 30.81 -6.90 -8.55
CA GLU A 173 31.61 -6.26 -7.52
C GLU A 173 32.48 -7.27 -6.76
N ALA A 174 31.92 -8.42 -6.39
CA ALA A 174 32.69 -9.47 -5.73
C ALA A 174 33.85 -9.95 -6.62
N GLU A 175 33.60 -10.14 -7.92
CA GLU A 175 34.64 -10.53 -8.86
C GLU A 175 35.67 -9.42 -9.07
N ALA A 176 35.23 -8.17 -9.16
CA ALA A 176 36.12 -7.02 -9.26
C ALA A 176 37.03 -6.88 -8.03
N ILE A 177 36.50 -7.09 -6.84
CA ILE A 177 37.28 -7.08 -5.59
C ILE A 177 38.27 -8.24 -5.56
N ARG A 178 37.89 -9.42 -6.07
CA ARG A 178 38.76 -10.59 -6.15
C ARG A 178 39.92 -10.37 -7.13
N ARG A 179 39.63 -9.81 -8.32
CA ARG A 179 40.64 -9.60 -9.36
C ARG A 179 41.49 -8.35 -9.10
N ARG A 180 40.91 -7.25 -8.62
CA ARG A 180 41.57 -5.93 -8.54
C ARG A 180 42.34 -5.62 -9.83
N ARG A 181 43.68 -5.51 -9.72
CA ARG A 181 44.62 -5.28 -10.82
C ARG A 181 45.39 -6.55 -11.25
N SER A 182 45.01 -7.73 -10.76
CA SER A 182 45.76 -8.98 -11.00
C SER A 182 45.75 -9.45 -12.46
N ASP A 183 44.77 -9.01 -13.26
CA ASP A 183 44.71 -9.27 -14.70
C ASP A 183 45.77 -8.48 -15.50
N PHE A 184 46.38 -7.46 -14.89
CA PHE A 184 47.46 -6.66 -15.49
C PHE A 184 48.83 -7.24 -15.17
N SER A 185 49.79 -7.08 -16.10
CA SER A 185 51.20 -7.37 -15.84
C SER A 185 51.76 -6.49 -14.71
N ALA A 186 52.84 -6.91 -14.07
CA ALA A 186 53.49 -6.12 -13.01
C ALA A 186 53.84 -4.69 -13.47
N GLU A 187 54.37 -4.55 -14.69
CA GLU A 187 54.65 -3.24 -15.28
C GLU A 187 53.38 -2.39 -15.45
N ALA A 188 52.29 -2.99 -15.93
CA ALA A 188 51.01 -2.29 -16.07
C ALA A 188 50.42 -1.90 -14.71
N GLN A 189 50.58 -2.72 -13.67
CA GLN A 189 50.17 -2.38 -12.30
C GLN A 189 50.94 -1.17 -11.75
N GLU A 190 52.25 -1.09 -12.02
CA GLU A 190 53.05 0.08 -11.65
C GLU A 190 52.63 1.34 -12.41
N ARG A 191 52.36 1.22 -13.71
CA ARG A 191 51.81 2.32 -14.54
C ARG A 191 50.50 2.84 -13.96
N LEU A 192 49.58 1.95 -13.58
CA LEU A 192 48.32 2.32 -12.92
C LEU A 192 48.56 3.04 -11.58
N ALA A 193 49.51 2.57 -10.76
CA ALA A 193 49.84 3.22 -9.49
C ALA A 193 50.43 4.62 -9.69
N ARG A 194 51.31 4.81 -10.69
CA ARG A 194 51.83 6.13 -11.05
C ARG A 194 50.74 7.05 -11.59
N ALA A 195 49.86 6.55 -12.45
CA ALA A 195 48.72 7.31 -12.95
C ALA A 195 47.82 7.80 -11.80
N GLN A 196 47.52 6.94 -10.82
CA GLN A 196 46.73 7.30 -9.65
C GLN A 196 47.39 8.42 -8.83
N GLN A 197 48.71 8.38 -8.63
CA GLN A 197 49.44 9.46 -7.95
C GLN A 197 49.36 10.78 -8.73
N LEU A 198 49.55 10.72 -10.05
CA LEU A 198 49.49 11.89 -10.93
C LEU A 198 48.08 12.50 -10.97
N LEU A 199 47.02 11.69 -10.99
CA LEU A 199 45.64 12.16 -10.97
C LEU A 199 45.25 12.79 -9.63
N ARG A 200 45.80 12.30 -8.52
CA ARG A 200 45.67 12.97 -7.22
C ARG A 200 46.31 14.36 -7.25
N LEU A 201 47.54 14.48 -7.75
CA LEU A 201 48.19 15.78 -7.91
C LEU A 201 47.42 16.70 -8.87
N ALA A 202 46.87 16.15 -9.95
CA ALA A 202 46.05 16.93 -10.90
C ALA A 202 44.74 17.44 -10.29
N SER A 203 44.29 16.87 -9.17
CA SER A 203 43.06 17.24 -8.46
C SER A 203 43.34 17.98 -7.15
N ASP A 204 44.60 18.32 -6.87
CA ASP A 204 45.03 18.96 -5.63
C ASP A 204 44.97 20.48 -5.76
N ASP A 205 44.09 21.12 -4.98
CA ASP A 205 43.88 22.57 -4.95
C ASP A 205 45.14 23.33 -4.45
N GLY A 206 46.08 22.64 -3.77
CA GLY A 206 47.35 23.21 -3.33
C GLY A 206 48.44 23.29 -4.42
N ALA A 207 48.26 22.59 -5.55
CA ALA A 207 49.21 22.60 -6.67
C ALA A 207 48.92 23.75 -7.64
N THR A 208 49.95 24.25 -8.33
CA THR A 208 49.74 25.29 -9.35
C THR A 208 48.97 24.75 -10.56
N PRO A 209 48.22 25.59 -11.30
CA PRO A 209 47.48 25.13 -12.49
C PRO A 209 48.35 24.43 -13.52
N GLN A 210 49.60 24.90 -13.72
CA GLN A 210 50.55 24.29 -14.65
C GLN A 210 51.01 22.90 -14.17
N GLU A 211 51.26 22.71 -12.87
CA GLU A 211 51.62 21.42 -12.29
C GLU A 211 50.48 20.42 -12.45
N ARG A 212 49.23 20.85 -12.22
CA ARG A 212 48.06 19.99 -12.41
C ARG A 212 47.87 19.57 -13.86
N GLN A 213 47.98 20.49 -14.81
CA GLN A 213 47.89 20.18 -16.24
C GLN A 213 48.99 19.20 -16.69
N ASN A 214 50.23 19.42 -16.21
CA ASN A 214 51.36 18.53 -16.48
C ASN A 214 51.12 17.14 -15.88
N ALA A 215 50.64 17.06 -14.63
CA ALA A 215 50.32 15.81 -13.96
C ALA A 215 49.21 15.05 -14.70
N TYR A 216 48.15 15.75 -15.11
CA TYR A 216 47.04 15.19 -15.87
C TYR A 216 47.50 14.61 -17.22
N THR A 217 48.29 15.38 -17.97
CA THR A 217 48.84 14.94 -19.27
C THR A 217 49.74 13.70 -19.11
N ARG A 218 50.54 13.64 -18.05
CA ARG A 218 51.37 12.47 -17.75
C ARG A 218 50.52 11.26 -17.33
N ALA A 219 49.47 11.46 -16.54
CA ALA A 219 48.57 10.40 -16.12
C ALA A 219 47.88 9.75 -17.33
N GLN A 220 47.42 10.55 -18.30
CA GLN A 220 46.83 10.04 -19.54
C GLN A 220 47.80 9.11 -20.29
N LYS A 221 49.09 9.46 -20.37
CA LYS A 221 50.11 8.60 -20.99
C LYS A 221 50.33 7.31 -20.23
N GLU A 222 50.33 7.35 -18.90
CA GLU A 222 50.49 6.14 -18.08
C GLU A 222 49.29 5.19 -18.24
N LEU A 223 48.07 5.72 -18.38
CA LEU A 223 46.84 4.94 -18.59
C LEU A 223 46.64 4.43 -20.02
N ASP A 224 47.39 4.97 -20.98
CA ASP A 224 47.21 4.65 -22.39
C ASP A 224 47.36 3.14 -22.67
N GLY A 225 46.39 2.57 -23.37
CA GLY A 225 46.29 1.14 -23.64
C GLY A 225 45.92 0.24 -22.44
N LEU A 226 45.75 0.80 -21.23
CA LEU A 226 45.40 0.03 -20.03
C LEU A 226 43.94 0.24 -19.61
N VAL A 227 43.54 1.50 -19.40
CA VAL A 227 42.20 1.86 -18.91
C VAL A 227 41.76 3.17 -19.56
N VAL A 228 40.53 3.21 -20.05
CA VAL A 228 39.91 4.43 -20.57
C VAL A 228 39.13 5.10 -19.45
N LEU A 229 39.49 6.34 -19.10
CA LEU A 229 38.72 7.11 -18.12
C LEU A 229 37.33 7.47 -18.67
N PRO A 230 36.25 7.25 -17.89
CA PRO A 230 34.91 7.67 -18.26
C PRO A 230 34.84 9.17 -18.56
N VAL A 231 33.92 9.54 -19.46
CA VAL A 231 33.75 10.93 -19.90
C VAL A 231 33.40 11.85 -18.73
N THR A 232 32.59 11.37 -17.80
CA THR A 232 32.18 12.11 -16.59
C THR A 232 33.36 12.43 -15.68
N THR A 233 34.21 11.44 -15.40
CA THR A 233 35.45 11.58 -14.63
C THR A 233 36.43 12.53 -15.32
N ARG A 234 36.57 12.39 -16.64
CA ARG A 234 37.44 13.27 -17.44
C ARG A 234 37.00 14.73 -17.34
N ALA A 235 35.71 14.98 -17.59
CA ALA A 235 35.14 16.32 -17.58
C ALA A 235 35.20 16.96 -16.19
N SER A 236 35.10 16.19 -15.11
CA SER A 236 35.21 16.73 -13.75
C SER A 236 36.63 17.21 -13.44
N ILE A 237 37.66 16.47 -13.86
CA ILE A 237 39.06 16.86 -13.71
C ILE A 237 39.38 18.08 -14.58
N GLU A 238 39.02 18.05 -15.86
CA GLU A 238 39.27 19.15 -16.79
C GLU A 238 38.62 20.45 -16.32
N ARG A 239 37.39 20.39 -15.80
CA ARG A 239 36.71 21.57 -15.23
C ARG A 239 37.45 22.16 -14.03
N LYS A 240 38.00 21.33 -13.14
CA LYS A 240 38.81 21.80 -12.01
C LYS A 240 40.11 22.45 -12.48
N ILE A 241 40.77 21.87 -13.47
CA ILE A 241 42.01 22.42 -14.02
C ILE A 241 41.73 23.77 -14.70
N LEU A 242 40.66 23.87 -15.50
CA LEU A 242 40.30 25.09 -16.25
C LEU A 242 39.67 26.18 -15.39
N GLY A 243 38.79 25.83 -14.45
CA GLY A 243 38.05 26.80 -13.62
C GLY A 243 38.95 27.66 -12.72
N GLU A 244 40.18 27.20 -12.45
CA GLU A 244 41.20 27.96 -11.73
C GLU A 244 42.24 28.65 -12.62
N LEU A 245 42.22 28.40 -13.95
CA LEU A 245 43.01 29.19 -14.90
C LEU A 245 42.32 30.52 -15.24
N GLU A 246 41.00 30.59 -15.06
CA GLU A 246 40.18 31.78 -15.33
C GLU A 246 39.97 32.69 -14.11
N ALA A 247 40.32 32.22 -12.91
CA ALA A 247 40.17 32.93 -11.63
C ALA A 247 41.48 33.61 -11.18
#